data_AF-A0A959XQF7-F1
#
_entry.id   AF-A0A959XQF7-F1
#
_cell.length_a   1.000
_cell.length_b   1.000
_cell.length_c   1.000
_cell.angle_alpha   90.00
_cell.angle_beta   90.00
_cell.angle_gamma   90.00
#
_symmetry.space_group_name_H-M   'P 1'
#
loop_
_entity.id
_entity.type
_entity.pdbx_description
1 polymer ?
#
loop_
_entity_poly.entity_id
_entity_poly.type
_entity_poly.pdbx_seq_one_letter_code
_entity_poly.pdbx_strand_id
1 'polypeptide(L)'
;PAYFFYIVRTMIDAGVKLGLEPHVANALVKQTMLGSYHLMEHADRSPDELIKAVMSKGGTTEAAFRVLDAGRMAETLSQAIEAASRRATELSGS
;
A
#
# COMPACT_ATOMS: atom_id res chain seq x y z
N PRO A 1 -2.54 -11.93 -2.38
CA PRO A 1 -1.75 -11.73 -1.14
C PRO A 1 -0.33 -11.18 -1.37
N ALA A 2 0.42 -11.74 -2.32
CA ALA A 2 1.83 -11.37 -2.56
C ALA A 2 2.06 -9.85 -2.75
N TYR A 3 1.13 -9.14 -3.39
CA TYR A 3 1.23 -7.69 -3.59
C TYR A 3 1.26 -6.92 -2.27
N PHE A 4 0.42 -7.30 -1.31
CA PHE A 4 0.44 -6.69 0.04
C PHE A 4 1.73 -7.03 0.80
N PHE A 5 2.21 -8.27 0.70
CA PHE A 5 3.48 -8.66 1.33
C PHE A 5 4.67 -7.89 0.74
N TYR A 6 4.65 -7.64 -0.57
CA TYR A 6 5.63 -6.79 -1.23
C TYR A 6 5.59 -5.36 -0.68
N ILE A 7 4.42 -4.73 -0.62
CA ILE A 7 4.26 -3.38 -0.06
C ILE A 7 4.78 -3.32 1.38
N VAL A 8 4.36 -4.26 2.24
CA VAL A 8 4.82 -4.33 3.63
C VAL A 8 6.33 -4.47 3.71
N ARG A 9 6.92 -5.39 2.93
CA ARG A 9 8.38 -5.57 2.88
C ARG A 9 9.07 -4.26 2.47
N THR A 10 8.62 -3.62 1.40
CA THR A 10 9.19 -2.36 0.90
C THR A 10 9.12 -1.24 1.94
N MET A 11 8.00 -1.13 2.67
CA MET A 11 7.85 -0.15 3.75
C MET A 11 8.79 -0.44 4.94
N ILE A 12 8.96 -1.72 5.31
CA ILE A 12 9.90 -2.12 6.37
C ILE A 12 11.32 -1.75 5.95
N ASP A 13 11.73 -2.11 4.74
CA ASP A 13 13.07 -1.84 4.23
C ASP A 13 13.33 -0.33 4.12
N ALA A 14 12.32 0.47 3.76
CA ALA A 14 12.41 1.93 3.78
C ALA A 14 12.60 2.48 5.19
N GLY A 15 11.84 1.98 6.17
CA GLY A 15 11.98 2.35 7.58
C GLY A 15 13.39 2.05 8.12
N VAL A 16 13.94 0.88 7.78
CA VAL A 16 15.31 0.52 8.16
C VAL A 16 16.34 1.45 7.52
N LYS A 17 16.18 1.78 6.23
CA LYS A 17 17.06 2.76 5.55
C LYS A 17 17.01 4.15 6.18
N LEU A 18 15.88 4.51 6.78
CA LEU A 18 15.70 5.76 7.52
C LEU A 18 16.21 5.70 8.98
N GLY A 19 16.84 4.58 9.38
CA GLY A 19 17.50 4.43 10.67
C GLY A 19 16.69 3.69 11.73
N LEU A 20 15.54 3.12 11.39
CA LEU A 20 14.81 2.27 12.34
C LEU A 20 15.49 0.91 12.49
N GLU A 21 15.50 0.40 13.71
CA GLU A 21 15.88 -0.99 13.96
C GLU A 21 14.95 -1.95 13.18
N PRO A 22 15.48 -3.03 12.57
CA PRO A 22 14.69 -3.93 11.73
C PRO A 22 13.43 -4.48 12.39
N HIS A 23 13.51 -4.84 13.67
CA HIS A 23 12.37 -5.36 14.42
C HIS A 23 11.32 -4.26 14.70
N VAL A 24 11.75 -3.01 14.93
CA VAL A 24 10.86 -1.86 15.12
C VAL A 24 10.13 -1.53 13.82
N ALA A 25 10.85 -1.41 12.70
CA ALA A 25 10.24 -1.17 11.39
C ALA A 25 9.22 -2.26 11.04
N ASN A 26 9.55 -3.52 11.31
CA ASN A 26 8.66 -4.66 11.11
C ASN A 26 7.35 -4.54 11.91
N ALA A 27 7.47 -4.25 13.21
CA ALA A 27 6.31 -4.09 14.09
C ALA A 27 5.43 -2.90 13.66
N LEU A 28 6.03 -1.73 13.40
CA LEU A 28 5.31 -0.52 13.02
C LEU A 28 4.54 -0.70 11.71
N VAL A 29 5.16 -1.24 10.67
CA VAL A 29 4.51 -1.42 9.37
C VAL A 29 3.39 -2.46 9.45
N LYS A 30 3.60 -3.57 10.15
CA LYS A 30 2.55 -4.58 10.33
C LYS A 30 1.36 -4.05 11.11
N GLN A 31 1.60 -3.31 12.19
CA GLN A 31 0.53 -2.65 12.96
C GLN A 31 -0.18 -1.58 12.14
N THR A 32 0.55 -0.81 11.33
CA THR A 32 -0.05 0.16 10.41
C THR A 32 -0.98 -0.53 9.42
N MET A 33 -0.56 -1.65 8.82
CA MET A 33 -1.39 -2.42 7.90
C MET A 33 -2.64 -2.98 8.60
N LEU A 34 -2.47 -3.58 9.78
CA LEU A 34 -3.58 -4.14 10.56
C LEU A 34 -4.60 -3.06 10.96
N GLY A 35 -4.12 -1.94 11.51
CA GLY A 35 -4.96 -0.80 11.88
C GLY A 35 -5.67 -0.17 10.68
N SER A 36 -5.00 -0.08 9.54
CA SER A 36 -5.62 0.43 8.30
C SER A 36 -6.73 -0.50 7.81
N TYR A 37 -6.53 -1.81 7.85
CA TYR A 37 -7.57 -2.78 7.52
C TYR A 37 -8.77 -2.66 8.47
N HIS A 38 -8.54 -2.64 9.78
CA HIS A 38 -9.63 -2.48 10.75
C HIS A 38 -10.39 -1.18 10.56
N LEU A 39 -9.70 -0.06 10.28
CA LEU A 39 -10.35 1.21 9.98
C LEU A 39 -11.25 1.11 8.74
N MET A 40 -10.76 0.49 7.66
CA MET A 40 -11.56 0.28 6.44
C MET A 40 -12.77 -0.63 6.67
N GLU A 41 -12.59 -1.71 7.43
CA GLU A 41 -13.63 -2.70 7.71
C GLU A 41 -14.81 -2.13 8.50
N HIS A 42 -14.56 -1.13 9.36
CA HIS A 42 -15.57 -0.55 10.24
C HIS A 42 -16.06 0.84 9.80
N ALA A 43 -15.48 1.41 8.75
CA ALA A 43 -15.87 2.73 8.27
C ALA A 43 -17.02 2.66 7.27
N ASP A 44 -18.03 3.51 7.47
CA ASP A 44 -19.02 3.83 6.44
C ASP A 44 -18.47 4.91 5.49
N ARG A 45 -17.26 4.68 4.98
CA ARG A 45 -16.50 5.62 4.14
C ARG A 45 -15.74 4.84 3.09
N SER A 46 -15.66 5.41 1.89
CA SER A 46 -14.84 4.87 0.80
C SER A 46 -13.34 4.94 1.12
N PRO A 47 -12.50 4.12 0.47
CA PRO A 47 -11.04 4.21 0.60
C PRO A 47 -10.48 5.61 0.34
N ASP A 48 -11.01 6.31 -0.67
CA ASP A 48 -10.59 7.68 -0.99
C ASP A 48 -10.89 8.67 0.14
N GLU A 49 -12.02 8.51 0.81
CA GLU A 49 -12.36 9.34 1.97
C GLU A 49 -11.46 9.03 3.17
N LEU A 50 -11.12 7.76 3.38
CA LEU A 50 -10.18 7.36 4.43
C LEU A 50 -8.77 7.89 4.18
N ILE A 51 -8.28 7.81 2.93
CA ILE A 51 -7.00 8.41 2.51
C ILE A 51 -7.01 9.92 2.79
N LYS A 52 -8.06 10.63 2.37
CA LYS A 52 -8.19 12.07 2.62
C LYS A 52 -8.23 12.41 4.11
N ALA A 53 -8.83 11.56 4.95
CA ALA A 53 -8.90 11.80 6.38
C ALA A 53 -7.55 11.67 7.10
N VAL A 54 -6.62 10.86 6.59
CA VAL A 54 -5.28 10.69 7.18
C VAL A 54 -4.20 11.53 6.47
N MET A 55 -4.58 12.24 5.41
CA MET A 55 -3.72 13.13 4.64
C MET A 55 -4.06 14.59 4.93
N SER A 56 -3.26 15.23 5.78
CA SER A 56 -3.36 16.68 5.98
C SER A 56 -2.64 17.46 4.88
N LYS A 57 -3.19 18.62 4.52
CA LYS A 57 -2.58 19.55 3.55
C LYS A 57 -1.19 19.98 4.03
N GLY A 58 -0.18 19.81 3.19
CA GLY A 58 1.22 20.10 3.52
C GLY A 58 1.88 19.10 4.50
N GLY A 59 1.20 18.00 4.85
CA GLY A 59 1.70 17.00 5.77
C GLY A 59 2.68 16.00 5.14
N THR A 60 3.26 15.13 5.98
CA THR A 60 4.19 14.07 5.56
C THR A 60 3.51 13.03 4.65
N THR A 61 2.25 12.69 4.93
CA THR A 61 1.45 11.79 4.08
C THR A 61 1.25 12.36 2.68
N GLU A 62 0.93 13.65 2.56
CA GLU A 62 0.77 14.32 1.26
C GLU A 62 2.10 14.33 0.47
N ALA A 63 3.22 14.59 1.15
CA ALA A 63 4.54 14.53 0.52
C ALA A 63 4.86 13.12 -0.02
N ALA A 64 4.50 12.06 0.71
CA ALA A 64 4.65 10.69 0.24
C ALA A 64 3.76 10.40 -0.98
N PHE A 65 2.49 10.82 -0.96
CA PHE A 65 1.56 10.61 -2.07
C PHE A 65 2.01 11.32 -3.35
N ARG A 66 2.58 12.53 -3.26
CA ARG A 66 3.19 13.20 -4.42
C ARG A 66 4.25 12.35 -5.11
N VAL A 67 5.05 11.59 -4.35
CA VAL A 67 6.05 10.67 -4.91
C VAL A 67 5.38 9.43 -5.52
N LEU A 68 4.37 8.86 -4.86
CA LEU A 68 3.62 7.71 -5.37
C LEU A 68 2.90 8.03 -6.69
N ASP A 69 2.30 9.22 -6.79
CA ASP A 69 1.59 9.69 -7.97
C ASP A 69 2.56 9.95 -9.13
N ALA A 70 3.68 10.63 -8.86
CA ALA A 70 4.73 10.84 -9.85
C ALA A 70 5.33 9.51 -10.37
N GLY A 71 5.38 8.49 -9.51
CA GLY A 71 5.77 7.12 -9.85
C GLY A 71 4.69 6.32 -10.58
N ARG A 72 3.49 6.88 -10.79
CA ARG A 72 2.32 6.22 -11.42
C ARG A 72 1.99 4.89 -10.75
N MET A 73 2.02 4.87 -9.42
CA MET A 73 1.79 3.66 -8.62
C MET A 73 0.41 3.04 -8.92
N ALA A 74 -0.65 3.84 -8.99
CA ALA A 74 -2.00 3.35 -9.24
C ALA A 74 -2.13 2.66 -10.61
N GLU A 75 -1.56 3.27 -11.65
CA GLU A 75 -1.54 2.70 -13.01
C GLU A 75 -0.76 1.38 -13.04
N THR A 76 0.42 1.36 -12.40
CA THR A 76 1.29 0.18 -12.33
C THR A 76 0.58 -0.97 -11.61
N LEU A 77 -0.13 -0.70 -10.52
CA LEU A 77 -0.88 -1.71 -9.79
C LEU A 77 -2.06 -2.25 -10.61
N SER A 78 -2.79 -1.38 -11.32
CA SER A 78 -3.87 -1.81 -12.23
C SER A 78 -3.34 -2.76 -13.31
N GLN A 79 -2.25 -2.37 -13.98
CA GLN A 79 -1.61 -3.18 -15.03
C GLN A 79 -1.13 -4.54 -14.49
N ALA A 80 -0.62 -4.59 -13.25
CA ALA A 80 -0.22 -5.85 -12.61
C ALA A 80 -1.40 -6.80 -12.36
N ILE A 81 -2.54 -6.27 -11.91
CA ILE A 81 -3.77 -7.07 -11.70
C ILE A 81 -4.34 -7.55 -13.03
N GLU A 82 -4.38 -6.68 -14.05
CA GLU A 82 -4.81 -7.06 -15.39
C GLU A 82 -3.92 -8.15 -16.00
N ALA A 83 -2.59 -8.06 -15.81
CA ALA A 83 -1.66 -9.08 -16.25
C ALA A 83 -1.91 -10.43 -15.56
N ALA A 84 -2.18 -10.42 -14.25
CA ALA A 84 -2.56 -11.62 -13.51
C ALA A 84 -3.88 -12.23 -14.02
N SER A 85 -4.88 -11.38 -14.32
CA SER A 85 -6.17 -11.82 -14.87
C SER A 85 -6.04 -12.43 -16.27
N ARG A 86 -5.28 -11.78 -17.18
CA ARG A 86 -4.98 -12.35 -18.50
C ARG A 86 -4.32 -13.71 -18.38
N ARG A 87 -3.32 -13.84 -17.51
CA ARG A 87 -2.64 -15.11 -17.28
C ARG A 87 -3.56 -16.19 -16.72
N ALA A 88 -4.46 -15.85 -15.80
CA ALA A 88 -5.44 -16.79 -15.27
C ALA A 88 -6.37 -17.33 -16.37
N THR A 89 -6.78 -16.46 -17.30
CA THR A 89 -7.62 -16.84 -18.45
C THR A 89 -6.88 -17.80 -19.38
N GLU A 90 -5.62 -17.51 -19.71
CA GLU A 90 -4.76 -18.42 -20.51
C GLU A 90 -4.63 -19.81 -19.88
N LEU A 91 -4.48 -19.87 -18.55
CA LEU A 91 -4.36 -21.12 -17.81
C LEU A 91 -5.68 -21.90 -17.72
N SER A 92 -6.82 -21.20 -17.76
CA SER A 92 -8.16 -21.80 -17.61
C SER A 92 -8.79 -22.20 -18.95
N GLY A 93 -8.33 -21.61 -20.05
CA GLY A 93 -8.70 -21.98 -21.42
C GLY A 93 -7.86 -23.11 -22.02
N SER A 94 -7.14 -23.86 -21.16
CA SER A 94 -6.39 -25.08 -21.49
C SER A 94 -7.14 -26.32 -20.98
#